data_AF-A0A7V4CLW2-F1
#
_entry.id   AF-A0A7V4CLW2-F1
#
_cell.length_a   1.000
_cell.length_b   1.000
_cell.length_c   1.000
_cell.angle_alpha   90.00
_cell.angle_beta   90.00
_cell.angle_gamma   90.00
#
_symmetry.space_group_name_H-M   'P 1'
#
loop_
_entity.id
_entity.type
_entity.pdbx_description
1 polymer ?
#
loop_
_entity_poly.entity_id
_entity_poly.type
_entity_poly.pdbx_seq_one_letter_code
_entity_poly.pdbx_strand_id
1 'polypeptide(L)'
;YYDRYAAKTPEERRELELKAFTVDYYLSGANAITEDGRLVFLDGNGNRVAAIVYGPKNVIIVSSVNKVVKSMEDARERLRFISPMNSKRLNLSTPCVQKGFCYDCVSSDRICNYFVVVESSARIPGRIKVILTTFETGL
;
A
#
# COMPACT_ATOMS: atom_id res chain seq x y z
N TYR A 1 19.01 -5.44 -6.00
CA TYR A 1 17.69 -5.04 -5.50
C TYR A 1 16.67 -6.07 -5.96
N TYR A 2 15.61 -6.34 -5.20
CA TYR A 2 14.53 -7.23 -5.64
C TYR A 2 13.38 -6.40 -6.19
N ASP A 3 12.98 -6.66 -7.43
CA ASP A 3 11.83 -6.02 -8.07
C ASP A 3 10.78 -7.06 -8.44
N ARG A 4 9.63 -7.00 -7.76
CA ARG A 4 8.50 -7.93 -7.99
C ARG A 4 7.89 -7.80 -9.39
N TYR A 5 8.09 -6.67 -10.08
CA TYR A 5 7.58 -6.45 -11.43
C TYR A 5 8.45 -7.11 -12.50
N ALA A 6 9.68 -7.53 -12.15
CA ALA A 6 10.55 -8.30 -13.02
C ALA A 6 10.18 -9.79 -13.09
N ALA A 7 9.30 -10.27 -12.21
CA ALA A 7 8.83 -11.66 -12.21
C ALA A 7 8.04 -12.00 -13.47
N LYS A 8 8.33 -13.17 -14.05
CA LYS A 8 7.67 -13.70 -15.24
C LYS A 8 6.51 -14.63 -14.90
N THR A 9 6.54 -15.24 -13.71
CA THR A 9 5.49 -16.16 -13.24
C THR A 9 4.92 -15.74 -11.88
N PRO A 10 3.69 -16.17 -11.55
CA PRO A 10 3.13 -15.96 -10.21
C PRO A 10 3.99 -16.56 -9.09
N GLU A 11 4.64 -17.70 -9.33
CA GLU A 11 5.51 -18.37 -8.37
C GLU A 11 6.77 -17.55 -8.11
N GLU A 12 7.44 -17.10 -9.17
CA GLU A 12 8.61 -16.22 -9.07
C GLU A 12 8.25 -14.91 -8.37
N ARG A 13 7.07 -14.35 -8.68
CA ARG A 13 6.58 -13.16 -8.00
C ARG A 13 6.41 -13.42 -6.50
N ARG A 14 5.80 -14.53 -6.12
CA ARG A 14 5.63 -14.92 -4.71
C ARG A 14 6.98 -15.10 -4.01
N GLU A 15 7.96 -15.72 -4.68
CA GLU A 15 9.31 -15.85 -4.14
C GLU A 15 9.98 -14.50 -3.90
N LEU A 16 9.88 -13.56 -4.84
CA LEU A 16 10.40 -12.20 -4.67
C LEU A 16 9.69 -11.45 -3.54
N GLU A 17 8.38 -11.61 -3.43
CA GLU A 17 7.58 -11.02 -2.35
C GLU A 17 7.99 -11.58 -0.97
N LEU A 18 8.36 -12.85 -0.87
CA LEU A 18 8.91 -13.45 0.36
C LEU A 18 10.34 -13.00 0.63
N LYS A 19 11.20 -12.92 -0.40
CA LYS A 19 12.57 -12.39 -0.30
C LYS A 19 12.59 -10.93 0.19
N ALA A 20 11.51 -10.18 0.04
CA ALA A 20 11.38 -8.85 0.61
C ALA A 20 11.51 -8.80 2.14
N PHE A 21 11.36 -9.93 2.85
CA PHE A 21 11.58 -9.99 4.30
C PHE A 21 13.05 -10.11 4.70
N THR A 22 13.93 -10.45 3.75
CA THR A 22 15.36 -10.70 4.02
C THR A 22 16.27 -9.54 3.58
N VAL A 23 15.71 -8.43 3.13
CA VAL A 23 16.49 -7.26 2.67
C VAL A 23 16.88 -6.34 3.84
N ASP A 24 17.95 -5.57 3.64
CA ASP A 24 18.36 -4.53 4.58
C ASP A 24 17.42 -3.32 4.61
N TYR A 25 16.87 -2.97 3.43
CA TYR A 25 15.99 -1.82 3.21
C TYR A 25 14.78 -2.20 2.37
N TYR A 26 13.59 -1.86 2.86
CA TYR A 26 12.32 -2.00 2.14
C TYR A 26 11.81 -0.63 1.70
N LEU A 27 11.55 -0.47 0.40
CA LEU A 27 10.95 0.75 -0.13
C LEU A 27 9.46 0.54 -0.40
N SER A 28 8.64 1.50 0.02
CA SER A 28 7.22 1.50 -0.27
C SER A 28 6.66 2.92 -0.33
N GLY A 29 5.38 3.02 -0.70
CA GLY A 29 4.59 4.23 -0.51
C GLY A 29 3.40 3.96 0.42
N ALA A 30 2.83 5.02 0.98
CA ALA A 30 1.56 4.95 1.70
C ALA A 30 0.38 5.12 0.74
N ASN A 31 -0.78 4.59 1.10
CA ASN A 31 -2.02 4.90 0.38
C ASN A 31 -2.60 6.24 0.88
N ALA A 32 -2.51 6.49 2.18
CA ALA A 32 -2.78 7.77 2.81
C ALA A 32 -1.90 7.93 4.07
N ILE A 33 -1.69 9.17 4.47
CA ILE A 33 -1.04 9.56 5.72
C ILE A 33 -1.96 10.55 6.39
N THR A 34 -2.40 10.30 7.62
CA THR A 34 -3.24 11.27 8.32
C THR A 34 -2.39 12.42 8.88
N GLU A 35 -2.99 13.59 9.11
CA GLU A 35 -2.32 14.75 9.71
C GLU A 35 -1.76 14.46 11.11
N ASP A 36 -2.37 13.53 11.85
CA ASP A 36 -1.86 13.03 13.14
C ASP A 36 -0.78 11.93 13.00
N GLY A 37 -0.31 11.65 11.79
CA GLY A 37 0.89 10.84 11.53
C GLY A 37 0.66 9.35 11.35
N ARG A 38 -0.59 8.89 11.23
CA ARG A 38 -0.89 7.46 11.01
C ARG A 38 -0.70 7.09 9.54
N LEU A 39 -0.03 5.98 9.29
CA LEU A 39 0.17 5.45 7.94
C LEU A 39 -0.95 4.47 7.61
N VAL A 40 -1.65 4.71 6.51
CA VAL A 40 -2.78 3.90 6.07
C VAL A 40 -2.43 3.12 4.82
N PHE A 41 -2.66 1.82 4.88
CA PHE A 41 -2.39 0.88 3.81
C PHE A 41 -3.65 0.10 3.43
N LEU A 42 -3.82 -0.08 2.13
CA LEU A 42 -4.79 -1.01 1.57
C LEU A 42 -4.05 -2.01 0.68
N ASP A 43 -4.27 -3.29 0.94
CA ASP A 43 -3.55 -4.37 0.27
C ASP A 43 -4.48 -5.51 -0.17
N GLY A 44 -4.13 -6.15 -1.29
CA GLY A 44 -4.88 -7.29 -1.83
C GLY A 44 -4.36 -8.62 -1.28
N ASN A 45 -3.03 -8.78 -1.27
CA ASN A 45 -2.35 -10.02 -0.88
C ASN A 45 -1.74 -9.93 0.53
N GLY A 46 -1.63 -8.73 1.08
CA GLY A 46 -1.08 -8.48 2.42
C GLY A 46 0.45 -8.52 2.48
N ASN A 47 1.12 -8.92 1.39
CA ASN A 47 2.57 -9.09 1.33
C ASN A 47 3.35 -7.79 1.59
N ARG A 48 2.93 -6.67 0.97
CA ARG A 48 3.61 -5.38 1.14
C ARG A 48 3.40 -4.83 2.55
N VAL A 49 2.17 -4.84 3.04
CA VAL A 49 1.91 -4.35 4.41
C VAL A 49 2.56 -5.23 5.48
N ALA A 50 2.64 -6.54 5.29
CA ALA A 50 3.36 -7.43 6.19
C ALA A 50 4.87 -7.12 6.24
N ALA A 51 5.49 -6.83 5.09
CA ALA A 51 6.88 -6.40 5.03
C ALA A 51 7.12 -5.06 5.76
N ILE A 52 6.18 -4.11 5.63
CA ILE A 52 6.23 -2.81 6.33
C ILE A 52 6.09 -3.02 7.85
N VAL A 53 5.08 -3.75 8.30
CA VAL A 53 4.75 -3.89 9.72
C VAL A 53 5.77 -4.74 10.46
N TYR A 54 6.17 -5.89 9.88
CA TYR A 54 7.01 -6.87 10.57
C TYR A 54 8.40 -7.06 9.96
N GLY A 55 8.52 -6.98 8.63
CA GLY A 55 9.71 -7.44 7.89
C GLY A 55 11.00 -6.63 8.11
N PRO A 56 11.62 -6.04 7.08
CA PRO A 56 12.98 -5.49 7.17
C PRO A 56 13.22 -4.49 8.30
N LYS A 57 14.48 -4.40 8.76
CA LYS A 57 14.91 -3.50 9.84
C LYS A 57 14.86 -2.02 9.44
N ASN A 58 14.93 -1.72 8.15
CA ASN A 58 14.77 -0.38 7.62
C ASN A 58 13.63 -0.35 6.60
N VAL A 59 12.62 0.46 6.87
CA VAL A 59 11.49 0.70 5.96
C VAL A 59 11.50 2.18 5.59
N ILE A 60 11.54 2.46 4.30
CA ILE A 60 11.50 3.81 3.75
C ILE A 60 10.17 3.96 3.01
N ILE A 61 9.33 4.85 3.53
CA ILE A 61 8.07 5.23 2.91
C ILE A 61 8.30 6.53 2.15
N VAL A 62 8.20 6.49 0.83
CA VAL A 62 8.21 7.69 -0.03
C VAL A 62 6.77 7.96 -0.45
N SER A 63 6.24 9.12 -0.09
CA SER A 63 4.84 9.46 -0.35
C SER A 63 4.70 10.92 -0.75
N SER A 64 3.85 11.21 -1.71
CA SER A 64 3.54 12.57 -2.11
C SER A 64 2.60 13.27 -1.11
N VAL A 65 2.74 14.59 -1.00
CA VAL A 65 1.93 15.42 -0.08
C VAL A 65 0.43 15.34 -0.36
N ASN A 66 0.02 15.06 -1.60
CA ASN A 66 -1.39 14.86 -1.96
C ASN A 66 -2.03 13.59 -1.35
N LYS A 67 -1.24 12.74 -0.69
CA LYS A 67 -1.72 11.58 0.08
C LYS A 67 -1.91 11.89 1.56
N VAL A 68 -1.60 13.10 1.99
CA VAL A 68 -1.89 13.56 3.35
C VAL A 68 -3.38 13.92 3.46
N VAL A 69 -4.05 13.42 4.49
CA VAL A 69 -5.50 13.58 4.72
C VAL A 69 -5.75 13.98 6.17
N LYS A 70 -6.87 14.64 6.48
CA LYS A 70 -7.12 15.19 7.82
C LYS A 70 -7.42 14.10 8.84
N SER A 71 -8.17 13.07 8.45
CA SER A 71 -8.70 12.05 9.35
C SER A 71 -8.63 10.63 8.76
N MET A 72 -8.97 9.63 9.59
CA MET A 72 -9.12 8.25 9.13
C MET A 72 -10.32 8.06 8.20
N GLU A 73 -11.36 8.85 8.41
CA GLU A 73 -12.55 8.92 7.57
C GLU A 73 -12.14 9.39 6.17
N ASP A 74 -11.39 10.50 6.08
CA ASP A 74 -10.84 11.00 4.80
C ASP A 74 -9.89 9.97 4.15
N ALA A 75 -9.10 9.24 4.94
CA ALA A 75 -8.25 8.17 4.42
C ALA A 75 -9.07 7.06 3.76
N ARG A 76 -10.20 6.66 4.37
CA ARG A 76 -11.12 5.67 3.80
C ARG A 76 -11.81 6.20 2.55
N GLU A 77 -12.22 7.45 2.54
CA GLU A 77 -12.83 8.08 1.36
C GLU A 77 -11.85 8.16 0.20
N ARG A 78 -10.62 8.62 0.45
CA ARG A 78 -9.53 8.59 -0.52
C ARG A 78 -9.34 7.19 -1.10
N LEU A 79 -9.27 6.17 -0.24
CA LEU A 79 -9.11 4.78 -0.67
C LEU A 79 -10.29 4.29 -1.53
N ARG A 80 -11.53 4.61 -1.16
CA ARG A 80 -12.73 4.29 -1.95
C ARG A 80 -12.71 4.98 -3.31
N PHE A 81 -12.21 6.21 -3.37
CA PHE A 81 -12.07 6.97 -4.61
C PHE A 81 -11.00 6.39 -5.55
N ILE A 82 -9.82 6.03 -5.02
CA ILE A 82 -8.70 5.55 -5.85
C ILE A 82 -8.75 4.05 -6.17
N SER A 83 -9.44 3.24 -5.37
CA SER A 83 -9.50 1.77 -5.58
C SER A 83 -10.02 1.37 -6.96
N PRO A 84 -11.12 1.94 -7.50
CA PRO A 84 -11.58 1.65 -8.86
C PRO A 84 -10.50 1.90 -9.92
N MET A 85 -9.78 3.02 -9.83
CA MET A 85 -8.69 3.36 -10.75
C MET A 85 -7.54 2.36 -10.67
N ASN A 86 -7.17 1.94 -9.44
CA ASN A 86 -6.11 0.97 -9.25
C ASN A 86 -6.52 -0.44 -9.70
N SER A 87 -7.77 -0.86 -9.47
CA SER A 87 -8.31 -2.11 -10.00
C SER A 87 -8.32 -2.13 -11.53
N LYS A 88 -8.67 -1.00 -12.16
CA LYS A 88 -8.63 -0.85 -13.62
C LYS A 88 -7.20 -0.96 -14.15
N ARG A 89 -6.24 -0.29 -13.50
CA ARG A 89 -4.80 -0.36 -13.83
C ARG A 89 -4.25 -1.80 -13.76
N LEU A 90 -4.81 -2.63 -12.89
CA LEU A 90 -4.43 -4.03 -12.70
C LEU A 90 -5.21 -5.00 -13.61
N ASN A 91 -6.07 -4.50 -14.51
CA ASN A 91 -6.91 -5.30 -15.41
C ASN A 91 -7.79 -6.34 -14.69
N LEU A 92 -8.41 -5.95 -13.58
CA LEU A 92 -9.25 -6.83 -12.77
C LEU A 92 -10.73 -6.74 -13.15
N SER A 93 -11.49 -7.81 -12.92
CA SER A 93 -12.91 -7.88 -13.26
C SER A 93 -13.83 -7.55 -12.07
N THR A 94 -13.49 -6.51 -11.31
CA THR A 94 -14.28 -6.11 -10.14
C THR A 94 -15.46 -5.22 -10.54
N PRO A 95 -16.57 -5.22 -9.77
CA PRO A 95 -17.70 -4.32 -10.02
C PRO A 95 -17.33 -2.83 -10.06
N CYS A 96 -16.32 -2.42 -9.27
CA CYS A 96 -15.87 -1.04 -9.24
C CYS A 96 -15.15 -0.61 -10.51
N VAL A 97 -14.51 -1.52 -11.25
CA VAL A 97 -13.96 -1.22 -12.59
C VAL A 97 -15.08 -0.95 -13.58
N GLN A 98 -16.16 -1.73 -13.52
CA GLN A 98 -17.29 -1.60 -14.46
C GLN A 98 -18.14 -0.35 -14.19
N LYS A 99 -18.33 0.00 -12.92
CA LYS A 99 -19.22 1.10 -12.51
C LYS A 99 -18.49 2.44 -12.31
N GLY A 100 -17.17 2.42 -12.16
CA GLY A 100 -16.35 3.63 -11.96
C GLY A 100 -16.31 4.16 -10.52
N PHE A 101 -16.99 3.51 -9.58
CA PHE A 101 -16.97 3.87 -8.16
C PHE A 101 -16.95 2.63 -7.26
N CYS A 102 -16.51 2.81 -6.00
CA CYS A 102 -16.44 1.70 -5.04
C CYS A 102 -17.85 1.22 -4.65
N TYR A 103 -18.06 -0.09 -4.73
CA TYR A 103 -19.33 -0.75 -4.39
C TYR A 103 -19.27 -1.57 -3.09
N ASP A 104 -18.16 -1.45 -2.36
CA ASP A 104 -17.85 -2.32 -1.21
C ASP A 104 -18.07 -3.82 -1.52
N CYS A 105 -17.52 -4.25 -2.67
CA CYS A 105 -17.83 -5.56 -3.24
C CYS A 105 -17.12 -6.72 -2.52
N VAL A 106 -17.69 -7.92 -2.62
CA VAL A 106 -17.09 -9.18 -2.15
C VAL A 106 -16.49 -10.01 -3.29
N SER A 107 -16.11 -9.37 -4.39
CA SER A 107 -15.49 -10.04 -5.54
C SER A 107 -14.18 -10.72 -5.15
N SER A 108 -13.93 -11.92 -5.70
CA SER A 108 -12.65 -12.62 -5.60
C SER A 108 -11.46 -11.80 -6.12
N ASP A 109 -11.73 -10.88 -7.07
CA ASP A 109 -10.71 -10.06 -7.72
C ASP A 109 -10.45 -8.75 -6.95
N ARG A 110 -11.06 -8.54 -5.78
CA ARG A 110 -10.90 -7.29 -5.03
C ARG A 110 -9.46 -7.13 -4.53
N ILE A 111 -8.94 -5.89 -4.61
CA ILE A 111 -7.60 -5.51 -4.13
C ILE A 111 -7.61 -4.91 -2.72
N CYS A 112 -8.79 -4.73 -2.15
CA CYS A 112 -9.03 -3.98 -0.93
C CYS A 112 -9.36 -4.94 0.23
N ASN A 113 -8.51 -5.94 0.46
CA ASN A 113 -8.74 -7.00 1.45
C ASN A 113 -8.21 -6.64 2.83
N TYR A 114 -6.98 -6.10 2.88
CA TYR A 114 -6.29 -5.80 4.12
C TYR A 114 -6.19 -4.29 4.28
N PHE A 115 -7.04 -3.74 5.13
CA PHE A 115 -6.94 -2.36 5.61
C PHE A 115 -6.13 -2.36 6.90
N VAL A 116 -4.97 -1.72 6.87
CA VAL A 116 -4.06 -1.69 8.00
C VAL A 116 -3.66 -0.26 8.29
N VAL A 117 -3.68 0.07 9.58
CA VAL A 117 -3.23 1.36 10.10
C VAL A 117 -2.01 1.10 10.96
N VAL A 118 -0.92 1.78 10.64
CA VAL A 118 0.26 1.82 11.52
C VAL A 118 0.13 3.07 12.38
N GLU A 119 -0.30 2.86 13.62
CA GLU A 119 -0.44 3.89 14.64
C GLU A 119 0.92 4.41 15.11
N SER A 120 1.88 3.49 15.31
CA SER A 120 3.21 3.84 15.79
C SER A 120 4.20 2.70 15.53
N SER A 121 5.48 3.05 15.38
CA SER A 121 6.61 2.11 15.43
C SER A 121 7.53 2.37 16.62
N ALA A 122 7.02 2.97 17.70
CA ALA A 122 7.81 3.46 18.84
C ALA A 122 8.69 2.38 19.50
N ARG A 123 8.31 1.10 19.42
CA ARG A 123 9.11 -0.02 19.94
C ARG A 123 10.48 -0.15 19.26
N ILE A 124 10.60 0.28 18.01
CA ILE A 124 11.85 0.25 17.25
C ILE A 124 12.06 1.64 16.61
N PRO A 125 12.59 2.61 17.38
CA PRO A 125 12.80 3.97 16.89
C PRO A 125 13.63 4.00 15.59
N GLY A 126 13.23 4.82 14.62
CA GLY A 126 13.95 4.99 13.35
C GLY A 126 13.80 3.85 12.34
N ARG A 127 13.04 2.78 12.65
CA ARG A 127 12.78 1.68 11.70
C ARG A 127 12.02 2.16 10.46
N ILE A 128 10.90 2.85 10.66
CA ILE A 128 10.08 3.40 9.57
C ILE A 128 10.45 4.87 9.39
N LYS A 129 10.95 5.23 8.21
CA LYS A 129 11.30 6.59 7.82
C LYS A 129 10.34 7.05 6.74
N VAL A 130 9.70 8.20 6.92
CA VAL A 130 8.76 8.76 5.96
C VAL A 130 9.41 9.95 5.28
N ILE A 131 9.43 9.93 3.94
CA ILE A 131 9.93 11.02 3.09
C ILE A 131 8.73 11.54 2.30
N LEU A 132 8.38 12.80 2.54
CA LEU A 132 7.32 13.48 1.81
C LEU A 132 7.87 14.18 0.58
N THR A 133 7.22 13.98 -0.57
CA THR A 133 7.59 14.60 -1.84
C THR A 133 6.55 15.62 -2.29
N THR A 134 7.01 16.72 -2.89
CA THR A 134 6.14 17.74 -3.49
C THR A 134 5.63 17.35 -4.87
N PHE A 135 6.36 16.50 -5.59
CA PHE A 135 5.89 15.90 -6.83
C PHE A 135 4.95 14.72 -6.54
N GLU A 136 3.95 14.55 -7.40
CA GLU A 136 2.96 13.49 -7.25
C GLU A 136 3.54 12.11 -7.57
N THR A 137 3.18 11.11 -6.76
CA THR A 137 3.61 9.72 -6.97
C THR A 137 2.44 8.75 -6.81
N GLY A 138 2.26 7.84 -7.77
CA GLY A 138 1.19 6.85 -7.72
C GLY A 138 -0.22 7.45 -7.80
N LEU A 139 -1.22 6.62 -7.44
CA LEU A 139 -2.63 7.00 -7.36
C LEU A 139 -3.00 7.49 -5.95
#